data_AF-A0A1V5P4J1-F1
#
_entry.id   AF-A0A1V5P4J1-F1
#
_cell.length_a   1.000
_cell.length_b   1.000
_cell.length_c   1.000
_cell.angle_alpha   90.00
_cell.angle_beta   90.00
_cell.angle_gamma   90.00
#
_symmetry.space_group_name_H-M   'P 1'
#
loop_
_entity.id
_entity.type
_entity.pdbx_description
1 polymer ?
#
loop_
_entity_poly.entity_id
_entity_poly.type
_entity_poly.pdbx_seq_one_letter_code
_entity_poly.pdbx_strand_id
1 'polypeptide(L)'
;MFHLTPKIDYGPEKMLKREMIFVLDRSGSMCGEPMEQAQKALKACLRTLRCGDSFGIINFDDQIEILSKSSLEINNENLIKADNFVNATTDNSI
;
A
#
# COMPACT_ATOMS: atom_id res chain seq x y z
N MET A 1 42.34 -14.10 7.08
CA MET A 1 41.53 -12.91 7.40
C MET A 1 40.29 -13.37 8.15
N PHE A 2 40.22 -13.16 9.46
CA PHE A 2 39.06 -13.53 10.27
C PHE A 2 38.01 -12.41 10.16
N HIS A 3 36.85 -12.71 9.56
CA HIS A 3 35.71 -11.81 9.57
C HIS A 3 34.88 -12.08 10.83
N LEU A 4 34.97 -11.17 11.81
CA LEU A 4 34.08 -11.12 12.97
C LEU A 4 32.88 -10.24 12.61
N THR A 5 31.93 -10.79 11.88
CA THR A 5 30.60 -10.18 11.79
C THR A 5 29.84 -10.55 13.06
N PRO A 6 29.41 -9.59 13.89
CA PRO A 6 28.51 -9.91 14.99
C PRO A 6 27.23 -10.49 14.37
N LYS A 7 26.92 -11.74 14.70
CA LYS A 7 25.59 -12.28 14.45
C LYS A 7 24.69 -11.57 15.45
N ILE A 8 24.01 -10.52 15.01
CA ILE A 8 22.90 -9.94 15.76
C ILE A 8 21.82 -11.03 15.77
N ASP A 9 21.80 -11.81 16.83
CA ASP A 9 20.77 -12.80 17.09
C ASP A 9 19.55 -12.03 17.59
N TYR A 10 18.74 -11.56 16.64
CA TYR A 10 17.42 -11.04 16.97
C TYR A 10 16.58 -12.25 17.42
N GLY A 11 16.72 -12.63 18.70
CA GLY A 11 15.96 -13.72 19.31
C GLY A 11 14.46 -13.58 18.98
N PRO A 12 13.72 -14.71 18.88
CA PRO A 12 12.53 -14.88 18.04
C PRO A 12 11.75 -13.58 17.91
N GLU A 13 12.09 -12.83 16.86
CA GLU A 13 11.77 -11.42 16.76
C GLU A 13 10.28 -11.24 16.95
N LYS A 14 9.94 -10.40 17.91
CA LYS A 14 8.66 -9.72 17.98
C LYS A 14 8.54 -8.95 16.66
N MET A 15 7.99 -9.60 15.64
CA MET A 15 7.81 -9.04 14.30
C MET A 15 7.21 -7.65 14.46
N LEU A 16 8.01 -6.62 14.17
CA LEU A 16 7.60 -5.25 14.33
C LEU A 16 6.45 -5.01 13.36
N LYS A 17 5.34 -4.47 13.90
CA LYS A 17 4.20 -4.03 13.08
C LYS A 17 4.70 -2.97 12.11
N ARG A 18 4.45 -3.13 10.82
CA ARG A 18 4.86 -2.18 9.79
C ARG A 18 3.67 -1.33 9.37
N GLU A 19 3.96 -0.09 9.01
CA GLU A 19 3.02 0.81 8.35
C GLU A 19 3.48 1.03 6.91
N MET A 20 2.60 0.74 5.93
CA MET A 20 2.90 0.94 4.51
C MET A 20 1.93 1.95 3.89
N ILE A 21 2.46 3.03 3.33
CA ILE A 21 1.66 4.04 2.61
C ILE A 21 1.88 3.88 1.12
N PHE A 22 0.82 3.58 0.39
CA PHE A 22 0.81 3.50 -1.06
C PHE A 22 0.38 4.85 -1.63
N VAL A 23 1.20 5.40 -2.52
CA VAL A 23 0.88 6.63 -3.26
C VAL A 23 0.66 6.25 -4.72
N LEU A 24 -0.53 6.54 -5.23
CA LEU A 24 -0.95 6.23 -6.59
C LEU A 24 -1.06 7.54 -7.38
N ASP A 25 -0.29 7.65 -8.45
CA ASP A 25 -0.41 8.77 -9.40
C ASP A 25 -1.63 8.58 -10.29
N ARG A 26 -2.46 9.62 -10.40
CA ARG A 26 -3.65 9.68 -11.25
C ARG A 26 -3.52 10.67 -12.41
N SER A 27 -2.30 11.14 -12.70
CA SER A 27 -2.02 11.99 -13.83
C SER A 27 -2.53 11.39 -15.15
N GLY A 28 -2.79 12.24 -16.16
CA GLY A 28 -3.30 11.79 -17.46
C GLY A 28 -2.42 10.77 -18.19
N SER A 29 -1.12 10.67 -17.85
CA SER A 29 -0.24 9.62 -18.37
C SER A 29 -0.51 8.22 -17.82
N MET A 30 -1.21 8.14 -16.69
CA MET A 30 -1.57 6.86 -16.09
C MET A 30 -2.84 6.25 -16.71
N CYS A 31 -3.55 6.96 -17.60
CA CYS A 31 -4.78 6.48 -18.21
C CYS A 31 -4.60 5.17 -19.02
N GLY A 32 -5.59 4.29 -18.92
CA GLY A 32 -5.61 3.00 -19.64
C GLY A 32 -4.77 1.93 -18.94
N GLU A 33 -3.91 1.26 -19.71
CA GLU A 33 -3.13 0.11 -19.23
C GLU A 33 -2.25 0.40 -17.99
N PRO A 34 -1.55 1.55 -17.88
CA PRO A 34 -0.72 1.84 -16.71
C PRO A 34 -1.52 1.88 -15.40
N MET A 35 -2.71 2.50 -15.39
CA MET A 35 -3.59 2.52 -14.22
C MET A 35 -4.07 1.11 -13.87
N GLU A 36 -4.50 0.31 -14.86
CA GLU A 36 -4.91 -1.06 -14.59
C GLU A 36 -3.80 -1.90 -13.97
N GLN A 37 -2.56 -1.75 -14.46
CA GLN A 37 -1.40 -2.43 -13.91
C GLN A 37 -1.07 -1.94 -12.50
N ALA A 38 -1.12 -0.63 -12.26
CA ALA A 38 -0.89 -0.03 -10.95
C ALA A 38 -1.93 -0.50 -9.92
N GLN A 39 -3.21 -0.54 -10.28
CA GLN A 39 -4.28 -1.09 -9.43
C GLN A 39 -4.05 -2.57 -9.11
N LYS A 40 -3.68 -3.38 -10.11
CA LYS A 40 -3.36 -4.81 -9.91
C LYS A 40 -2.16 -4.99 -8.98
N ALA A 41 -1.11 -4.20 -9.17
CA ALA A 41 0.09 -4.22 -8.34
C ALA A 41 -0.22 -3.82 -6.89
N LEU A 42 -0.97 -2.73 -6.69
CA LEU A 42 -1.35 -2.26 -5.36
C LEU A 42 -2.20 -3.31 -4.63
N LYS A 43 -3.19 -3.91 -5.30
CA LYS A 43 -3.99 -5.01 -4.74
C LYS A 43 -3.13 -6.23 -4.39
N ALA A 44 -2.13 -6.55 -5.21
CA ALA A 44 -1.20 -7.62 -4.91
C ALA A 44 -0.36 -7.28 -3.67
N CYS A 45 0.16 -6.05 -3.56
CA CYS A 45 0.91 -5.59 -2.39
C CYS A 45 0.09 -5.65 -1.10
N LEU A 46 -1.17 -5.22 -1.11
CA LEU A 46 -2.05 -5.30 0.06
C LEU A 46 -2.20 -6.74 0.57
N ARG A 47 -2.22 -7.73 -0.32
CA ARG A 47 -2.30 -9.16 0.03
C ARG A 47 -1.01 -9.73 0.61
N THR A 48 0.13 -9.03 0.47
CA THR A 48 1.40 -9.44 1.07
C THR A 48 1.57 -8.95 2.51
N LEU A 49 0.71 -8.03 2.96
CA LEU A 49 0.75 -7.49 4.31
C LEU A 49 0.29 -8.53 5.32
N ARG A 50 0.89 -8.51 6.50
CA ARG A 50 0.64 -9.50 7.55
C ARG A 50 -0.43 -8.98 8.51
N CYS A 51 -1.07 -9.91 9.23
CA CYS A 51 -1.95 -9.54 10.33
C CYS A 51 -1.16 -8.71 11.36
N GLY A 52 -1.68 -7.52 11.69
CA GLY A 52 -1.02 -6.55 12.57
C GLY A 52 -0.20 -5.47 11.85
N ASP A 53 0.00 -5.58 10.53
CA ASP A 53 0.47 -4.46 9.71
C ASP A 53 -0.68 -3.47 9.46
N SER A 54 -0.33 -2.21 9.23
CA SER A 54 -1.27 -1.15 8.85
C SER A 54 -0.91 -0.58 7.48
N PHE A 55 -1.90 -0.04 6.78
CA PHE A 55 -1.71 0.54 5.47
C PHE A 55 -2.50 1.83 5.25
N GLY A 56 -1.98 2.67 4.36
CA GLY A 56 -2.67 3.85 3.84
C GLY A 56 -2.61 3.86 2.32
N ILE A 57 -3.62 4.46 1.68
CA ILE A 57 -3.63 4.69 0.23
C ILE A 57 -3.91 6.18 0.00
N ILE A 58 -3.08 6.79 -0.83
CA ILE A 58 -3.16 8.18 -1.24
C ILE A 58 -3.18 8.22 -2.76
N ASN A 59 -4.21 8.81 -3.32
CA ASN A 59 -4.26 9.17 -4.72
C ASN A 59 -3.80 10.60 -4.89
N PHE A 60 -2.93 10.84 -5.87
CA PHE A 60 -2.29 12.13 -6.10
C PHE A 60 -2.38 12.51 -7.58
N ASP A 61 -2.90 13.71 -7.83
CA ASP A 61 -2.86 14.44 -9.10
C ASP A 61 -2.88 15.96 -8.80
N ASP A 62 -3.80 16.72 -9.40
CA ASP A 62 -4.11 18.11 -9.03
C ASP A 62 -4.84 18.22 -7.68
N GLN A 63 -5.37 17.11 -7.18
CA GLN A 63 -6.04 16.93 -5.90
C GLN A 63 -5.41 15.76 -5.13
N ILE A 64 -5.57 15.80 -3.80
CA ILE A 64 -5.13 14.72 -2.91
C ILE A 64 -6.37 14.04 -2.35
N GLU A 65 -6.50 12.75 -2.63
CA GLU A 65 -7.54 11.91 -2.04
C GLU A 65 -6.89 10.83 -1.18
N ILE A 66 -7.31 10.74 0.07
CA ILE A 66 -6.80 9.75 1.02
C ILE A 66 -7.91 8.77 1.40
N LEU A 67 -7.58 7.49 1.45
CA LEU A 67 -8.53 6.44 1.86
C LEU A 67 -9.08 6.67 3.27
N SER A 68 -8.23 7.15 4.17
CA SER A 68 -8.54 7.38 5.59
C SER A 68 -7.59 8.42 6.17
N LYS A 69 -8.04 9.14 7.21
CA LYS A 69 -7.21 10.13 7.94
C LYS A 69 -6.02 9.49 8.66
N SER A 70 -6.10 8.20 8.95
CA SER A 70 -5.08 7.40 9.61
C SER A 70 -4.96 6.05 8.91
N SER A 71 -3.77 5.45 8.96
CA SER A 71 -3.54 4.11 8.44
C SER A 71 -4.48 3.08 9.08
N LEU A 72 -4.96 2.18 8.25
CA LEU A 72 -5.92 1.14 8.59
C LEU A 72 -5.20 -0.17 8.84
N GLU A 73 -5.57 -0.88 9.91
CA GLU A 73 -5.05 -2.23 10.14
C GLU A 73 -5.56 -3.19 9.06
N ILE A 74 -4.75 -4.22 8.77
CA ILE A 74 -5.13 -5.30 7.86
C ILE A 74 -6.24 -6.16 8.46
N ASN A 75 -7.43 -6.02 7.90
CA ASN A 75 -8.60 -6.86 8.14
C ASN A 75 -9.51 -6.85 6.89
N ASN A 76 -10.47 -7.77 6.83
CA ASN A 76 -11.33 -7.93 5.66
C ASN A 76 -12.15 -6.67 5.34
N GLU A 77 -12.65 -5.96 6.35
CA GLU A 77 -13.45 -4.75 6.14
C GLU A 77 -12.63 -3.63 5.50
N ASN A 78 -11.40 -3.41 6.01
CA ASN A 78 -10.50 -2.39 5.49
C ASN A 78 -9.94 -2.76 4.11
N LEU A 79 -9.72 -4.04 3.83
CA LEU A 79 -9.35 -4.52 2.49
C LEU A 79 -10.46 -4.26 1.47
N ILE A 80 -11.72 -4.47 1.84
CA ILE A 80 -12.86 -4.13 0.96
C ILE A 80 -12.92 -2.62 0.70
N LYS A 81 -12.72 -1.79 1.73
CA LYS A 81 -12.64 -0.32 1.55
C LYS A 81 -11.49 0.08 0.61
N ALA A 82 -10.33 -0.55 0.78
CA ALA A 82 -9.17 -0.33 -0.07
C ALA A 82 -9.44 -0.72 -1.53
N ASP A 83 -10.01 -1.90 -1.77
CA ASP A 83 -10.37 -2.37 -3.10
C ASP A 83 -11.36 -1.42 -3.79
N ASN A 84 -12.39 -0.95 -3.06
CA ASN A 84 -13.36 0.01 -3.58
C ASN A 84 -12.71 1.35 -3.94
N PHE A 85 -11.83 1.87 -3.08
CA PHE A 85 -11.11 3.12 -3.31
C PHE A 85 -10.20 3.05 -4.55
N VAL A 86 -9.46 1.94 -4.68
CA VAL A 86 -8.57 1.69 -5.82
C VAL A 86 -9.38 1.56 -7.12
N ASN A 87 -10.55 0.90 -7.09
CA ASN A 87 -11.42 0.79 -8.26
C ASN A 87 -12.04 2.14 -8.67
N ALA A 88 -12.37 3.00 -7.70
CA ALA A 88 -12.95 4.32 -7.96
C ALA A 88 -11.93 5.30 -8.58
N THR A 89 -10.63 4.99 -8.53
CA THR A 89 -9.54 5.82 -9.05
C THR A 89 -9.59 5.95 -10.59
N THR A 90 -10.32 5.07 -11.28
CA THR A 90 -10.35 4.98 -12.75
C THR A 90 -11.25 6.02 -13.45
N ASP A 91 -11.93 6.92 -12.72
CA ASP A 91 -13.11 7.63 -13.25
C ASP A 91 -13.08 9.15 -13.11
N ASN A 92 -11.94 9.81 -13.39
CA ASN A 92 -11.94 11.27 -13.57
C ASN A 92 -10.80 11.73 -14.50
N SER A 93 -11.05 11.64 -15.80
CA SER A 93 -10.48 12.57 -16.78
C SER A 93 -11.67 13.34 -17.38
N ILE A 94 -11.98 14.51 -16.81
CA ILE A 94 -12.83 15.52 -17.45
C ILE A 94 -11.89 16.53 -18.10
#